data_AF-L1IN79-F1
#
_entry.id   AF-L1IN79-F1
#
_cell.length_a   1.000
_cell.length_b   1.000
_cell.length_c   1.000
_cell.angle_alpha   90.00
_cell.angle_beta   90.00
_cell.angle_gamma   90.00
#
_symmetry.space_group_name_H-M   'P 1'
#
loop_
_entity.id
_entity.type
_entity.pdbx_description
1 polymer ?
#
loop_
_entity_poly.entity_id
_entity_poly.type
_entity_poly.pdbx_seq_one_letter_code
_entity_poly.pdbx_strand_id
1 'polypeptide(L)'
;MEDLTAQMAGAVQQMNLEDVSPATRLLEKRRQMFEVQEALETQKEEFARREELFKRREEQLRKQDLELQQSLIRFNKFLQENDSKLTRAEKKATEEIKMREQKEKEIQELSMQMDELSKVKDEMKAILDKNLSDDFNEIGDLLKRYETLKAHHKDLQDRAAKVVSLNDDYRNELQAYMKEGQDTKLKGHNEIAMLQKTLEEYQLDSLVAGSSRERMLEEGAERVLEYGKCLMVINNLYERARSKSKMKQVFTSDTAEQLKMIQEFVRDLSYIVQMVSKSSNPAGSGQGKTN
;
A
#
# COMPACT_ATOMS: atom_id res chain seq x y z
N MET A 1 41.06 2.19 -21.69
CA MET A 1 40.32 1.61 -22.83
C MET A 1 41.22 1.48 -24.06
N GLU A 2 42.16 2.41 -24.30
CA GLU A 2 43.09 2.35 -25.44
C GLU A 2 44.21 1.28 -25.31
N ASP A 3 44.66 0.97 -24.09
CA ASP A 3 45.75 -0.02 -23.88
C ASP A 3 45.34 -1.49 -24.12
N LEU A 4 44.07 -1.85 -23.91
CA LEU A 4 43.59 -3.24 -24.07
C LEU A 4 43.30 -3.60 -25.53
N THR A 5 42.94 -2.62 -26.36
CA THR A 5 42.82 -2.80 -27.82
C THR A 5 44.17 -3.05 -28.48
N ALA A 6 45.26 -2.49 -27.93
CA ALA A 6 46.61 -2.75 -28.41
C ALA A 6 47.08 -4.19 -28.11
N GLN A 7 46.61 -4.77 -26.99
CA GLN A 7 47.01 -6.12 -26.57
C GLN A 7 46.33 -7.23 -27.39
N MET A 8 45.13 -6.99 -27.93
CA MET A 8 44.45 -7.95 -28.82
C MET A 8 45.04 -7.99 -30.25
N ALA A 9 45.72 -6.93 -30.69
CA ALA A 9 46.39 -6.90 -31.98
C ALA A 9 47.73 -7.64 -31.98
N GLY A 10 48.29 -7.97 -30.81
CA GLY A 10 49.68 -8.42 -30.65
C GLY A 10 49.94 -9.92 -30.72
N ALA A 11 48.92 -10.79 -30.82
CA ALA A 11 49.12 -12.24 -30.68
C ALA A 11 48.59 -13.09 -31.85
N VAL A 12 48.37 -12.51 -33.03
CA VAL A 12 48.17 -13.31 -34.25
C VAL A 12 49.52 -13.43 -34.95
N GLN A 13 50.27 -14.46 -34.56
CA GLN A 13 51.52 -14.82 -35.22
C GLN A 13 51.21 -15.15 -36.70
N GLN A 14 51.50 -14.21 -37.59
CA GLN A 14 51.35 -14.41 -39.03
C GLN A 14 52.42 -15.41 -39.50
N MET A 15 52.07 -16.69 -39.54
CA MET A 15 52.82 -17.64 -40.35
C MET A 15 52.60 -17.29 -41.82
N ASN A 16 53.68 -17.01 -42.56
CA ASN A 16 53.64 -16.74 -44.00
C ASN A 16 53.04 -17.95 -44.74
N LEU A 17 51.79 -17.79 -45.21
CA LEU A 17 50.93 -18.82 -45.82
C LEU A 17 51.04 -18.88 -47.36
N GLU A 18 52.10 -18.31 -47.95
CA GLU A 18 52.21 -18.18 -49.40
C GLU A 18 52.46 -19.54 -50.10
N ASP A 19 53.01 -20.54 -49.42
CA ASP A 19 53.38 -21.85 -50.01
C ASP A 19 52.48 -23.04 -49.63
N VAL A 20 51.28 -22.81 -49.07
CA VAL A 20 50.40 -23.89 -48.56
C VAL A 20 49.10 -24.04 -49.36
N SER A 21 48.62 -25.28 -49.52
CA SER A 21 47.40 -25.63 -50.26
C SER A 21 46.18 -24.79 -49.82
N PRO A 22 45.30 -24.35 -50.76
CA PRO A 22 44.12 -23.53 -50.46
C PRO A 22 43.20 -24.08 -49.35
N ALA A 23 43.12 -25.41 -49.22
CA ALA A 23 42.34 -26.06 -48.17
C ALA A 23 42.92 -25.79 -46.76
N THR A 24 44.24 -25.80 -46.61
CA THR A 24 44.93 -25.53 -45.34
C THR A 24 44.77 -24.05 -44.94
N ARG A 25 44.81 -23.13 -45.90
CA ARG A 25 44.57 -21.70 -45.67
C ARG A 25 43.15 -21.42 -45.16
N LEU A 26 42.14 -22.11 -45.69
CA LEU A 26 40.76 -21.99 -45.24
C LEU A 26 40.57 -22.51 -43.81
N LEU A 27 41.18 -23.65 -43.47
CA LEU A 27 41.14 -24.22 -42.12
C LEU A 27 41.79 -23.27 -41.11
N GLU A 28 42.94 -22.70 -41.44
CA GLU A 28 43.61 -21.73 -40.56
C GLU A 28 42.79 -20.45 -40.39
N LYS A 29 42.12 -19.96 -41.44
CA LYS A 29 41.19 -18.82 -41.33
C LYS A 29 39.97 -19.12 -40.46
N ARG A 30 39.45 -20.34 -40.50
CA ARG A 30 38.37 -20.78 -39.59
C ARG A 30 38.87 -20.87 -38.15
N ARG A 31 40.09 -21.36 -37.92
CA ARG A 31 40.71 -21.39 -36.59
C ARG A 31 40.88 -19.97 -36.03
N GLN A 32 41.44 -19.05 -36.82
CA GLN A 32 41.56 -17.63 -36.45
C GLN A 32 40.21 -17.00 -36.15
N MET A 33 39.17 -17.30 -36.94
CA MET A 33 37.81 -16.80 -36.68
C MET A 33 37.24 -17.34 -35.36
N PHE A 34 37.48 -18.61 -35.04
CA PHE A 34 37.05 -19.21 -33.77
C PHE A 34 37.81 -18.61 -32.57
N GLU A 35 39.13 -18.47 -32.67
CA GLU A 35 39.96 -17.83 -31.63
C GLU A 35 39.49 -16.38 -31.35
N VAL A 36 39.19 -15.61 -32.41
CA VAL A 36 38.66 -14.24 -32.27
C VAL A 36 37.25 -14.26 -31.66
N GLN A 37 36.40 -15.21 -32.04
CA GLN A 37 35.04 -15.33 -31.50
C GLN A 37 35.05 -15.71 -30.01
N GLU A 38 35.89 -16.66 -29.63
CA GLU A 38 36.07 -17.09 -28.23
C GLU A 38 36.64 -15.95 -27.37
N ALA A 39 37.62 -15.21 -27.89
CA ALA A 39 38.14 -14.03 -27.21
C ALA A 39 37.07 -12.93 -27.06
N LEU A 40 36.24 -12.71 -28.08
CA LEU A 40 35.13 -11.74 -28.03
C LEU A 40 34.05 -12.17 -27.03
N GLU A 41 33.72 -13.46 -26.95
CA GLU A 41 32.77 -14.00 -25.97
C GLU A 41 33.31 -13.86 -24.55
N THR A 42 34.58 -14.20 -24.32
CA THR A 42 35.25 -13.99 -23.03
C THR A 42 35.21 -12.52 -22.61
N GLN A 43 35.51 -11.60 -23.55
CA GLN A 43 35.46 -10.17 -23.28
C GLN A 43 34.05 -9.67 -22.97
N LYS A 44 33.02 -10.17 -23.69
CA LYS A 44 31.61 -9.86 -23.41
C LYS A 44 31.21 -10.32 -22.02
N GLU A 45 31.61 -11.52 -21.60
CA GLU A 45 31.36 -12.01 -20.24
C GLU A 45 32.04 -11.15 -19.19
N GLU A 46 33.30 -10.75 -19.40
CA GLU A 46 33.99 -9.85 -18.48
C GLU A 46 33.31 -8.49 -18.36
N PHE A 47 32.87 -7.90 -19.47
CA PHE A 47 32.13 -6.65 -19.46
C PHE A 47 30.79 -6.79 -18.73
N ALA A 48 30.07 -7.89 -18.97
CA ALA A 48 28.81 -8.16 -18.26
C ALA A 48 29.02 -8.28 -16.75
N ARG A 49 30.07 -8.99 -16.30
CA ARG A 49 30.43 -9.10 -14.87
C ARG A 49 30.80 -7.74 -14.28
N ARG A 50 31.57 -6.91 -14.99
CA ARG A 50 31.93 -5.55 -14.53
C ARG A 50 30.69 -4.66 -14.46
N GLU A 51 29.80 -4.72 -15.44
CA GLU A 51 28.54 -3.97 -15.44
C GLU A 51 27.67 -4.34 -14.24
N GLU A 52 27.57 -5.63 -13.90
CA GLU A 52 26.83 -6.08 -12.73
C GLU A 52 27.45 -5.54 -11.43
N LEU A 53 28.78 -5.56 -11.31
CA LEU A 53 29.48 -4.99 -10.15
C LEU A 53 29.23 -3.47 -10.03
N PHE A 54 29.25 -2.74 -11.14
CA PHE A 54 28.95 -1.30 -11.15
C PHE A 54 27.51 -1.04 -10.74
N LYS A 55 26.54 -1.80 -11.26
CA LYS A 55 25.13 -1.68 -10.86
C LYS A 55 24.94 -1.93 -9.36
N ARG A 56 25.54 -2.99 -8.81
CA ARG A 56 25.49 -3.28 -7.37
C ARG A 56 26.11 -2.15 -6.54
N ARG A 57 27.23 -1.59 -7.00
CA ARG A 57 27.89 -0.48 -6.30
C ARG A 57 27.07 0.81 -6.35
N GLU A 58 26.46 1.10 -7.50
CA GLU A 58 25.56 2.24 -7.69
C GLU A 58 24.33 2.13 -6.78
N GLU A 59 23.70 0.96 -6.72
CA GLU A 59 22.57 0.71 -5.81
C GLU A 59 22.96 0.87 -4.35
N GLN A 60 24.16 0.40 -3.95
CA GLN A 60 24.66 0.56 -2.59
C GLN A 60 24.89 2.04 -2.25
N LEU A 61 25.52 2.80 -3.15
CA LEU A 61 25.74 4.23 -2.96
C LEU A 61 24.41 5.00 -2.87
N ARG A 62 23.43 4.64 -3.70
CA ARG A 62 22.10 5.24 -3.67
C ARG A 62 21.37 4.96 -2.35
N LYS A 63 21.53 3.76 -1.78
CA LYS A 63 20.99 3.44 -0.44
C LYS A 63 21.66 4.28 0.66
N GLN A 64 22.99 4.39 0.62
CA GLN A 64 23.74 5.20 1.59
C GLN A 64 23.37 6.69 1.52
N ASP A 65 23.19 7.22 0.31
CA ASP A 65 22.74 8.61 0.11
C ASP A 65 21.34 8.83 0.70
N LEU A 66 20.41 7.91 0.44
CA LEU A 66 19.06 7.98 1.01
C LEU A 66 19.07 7.92 2.54
N GLU A 67 19.89 7.05 3.14
CA GLU A 67 20.07 6.96 4.58
C GLU A 67 20.63 8.25 5.18
N LEU A 68 21.61 8.87 4.51
CA LEU A 68 22.21 10.13 4.93
C LEU A 68 21.20 11.28 4.85
N GLN A 69 20.43 11.37 3.77
CA GLN A 69 19.35 12.35 3.61
C GLN A 69 18.30 12.20 4.72
N GLN A 70 17.88 10.97 5.03
CA GLN A 70 16.96 10.73 6.14
C GLN A 70 17.56 11.11 7.50
N SER A 71 18.85 10.85 7.71
CA SER A 71 19.56 11.26 8.92
C SER A 71 19.61 12.78 9.07
N LEU A 72 19.87 13.51 7.98
CA LEU A 72 19.87 14.97 7.96
C LEU A 72 18.49 15.55 8.27
N ILE A 73 17.41 14.95 7.75
CA ILE A 73 16.05 15.36 8.08
C ILE A 73 15.77 15.15 9.58
N ARG A 74 16.13 13.98 10.13
CA ARG A 74 15.98 13.68 11.56
C ARG A 74 16.79 14.65 12.43
N PHE A 75 18.01 14.96 12.04
CA PHE A 75 18.89 15.87 12.78
C PHE A 75 18.37 17.31 12.75
N ASN A 76 17.92 17.81 11.59
CA ASN A 76 17.29 19.12 11.49
C ASN A 76 16.02 19.21 12.35
N LYS A 77 15.17 18.17 12.32
CA LYS A 77 13.99 18.10 13.19
C LYS A 77 14.38 18.12 14.67
N PHE A 78 15.38 17.35 15.06
CA PHE A 78 15.91 17.35 16.43
C PHE A 78 16.42 18.72 16.86
N LEU A 79 17.17 19.42 15.99
CA LEU A 79 17.64 20.78 16.27
C LEU A 79 16.49 21.77 16.44
N GLN A 80 15.49 21.75 15.55
CA GLN A 80 14.30 22.61 15.68
C GLN A 80 13.52 22.34 16.97
N GLU A 81 13.34 21.07 17.33
CA GLU A 81 12.68 20.70 18.57
C GLU A 81 13.48 21.11 19.81
N ASN A 82 14.81 20.97 19.76
CA ASN A 82 15.69 21.38 20.85
C ASN A 82 15.68 22.90 21.05
N ASP A 83 15.82 23.65 19.96
CA ASP A 83 15.76 25.12 19.97
C ASP A 83 14.40 25.64 20.47
N SER A 84 13.31 24.98 20.07
CA SER A 84 11.98 25.27 20.62
C SER A 84 11.89 25.01 22.13
N LYS A 85 12.48 23.92 22.63
CA LYS A 85 12.54 23.63 24.07
C LYS A 85 13.38 24.65 24.82
N LEU A 86 14.54 25.02 24.28
CA LEU A 86 15.43 26.03 24.85
C LEU A 86 14.71 27.38 24.94
N THR A 87 14.12 27.84 23.82
CA THR A 87 13.36 29.10 23.78
C THR A 87 12.20 29.10 24.78
N ARG A 88 11.48 27.98 24.94
CA ARG A 88 10.39 27.88 25.94
C ARG A 88 10.93 27.93 27.36
N ALA A 89 12.04 27.23 27.64
CA ALA A 89 12.66 27.23 28.96
C ALA A 89 13.18 28.61 29.34
N GLU A 90 13.83 29.31 28.40
CA GLU A 90 14.27 30.70 28.58
C GLU A 90 13.11 31.64 28.83
N LYS A 91 12.04 31.57 28.01
CA LYS A 91 10.83 32.39 28.24
C LYS A 91 10.26 32.15 29.63
N LYS A 92 10.08 30.89 30.03
CA LYS A 92 9.57 30.54 31.35
C LYS A 92 10.47 31.06 32.47
N ALA A 93 11.78 30.92 32.33
CA ALA A 93 12.73 31.45 33.31
C ALA A 93 12.63 32.99 33.41
N THR A 94 12.53 33.71 32.28
CA THR A 94 12.38 35.16 32.29
C THR A 94 11.05 35.62 32.88
N GLU A 95 9.97 34.90 32.64
CA GLU A 95 8.65 35.16 33.23
C GLU A 95 8.66 34.89 34.74
N GLU A 96 9.26 33.79 35.19
CA GLU A 96 9.42 33.48 36.61
C GLU A 96 10.26 34.52 37.34
N ILE A 97 11.36 35.00 36.74
CA ILE A 97 12.17 36.09 37.31
C ILE A 97 11.35 37.37 37.45
N LYS A 98 10.62 37.79 36.40
CA LYS A 98 9.76 38.98 36.45
C LYS A 98 8.66 38.85 37.50
N MET A 99 8.01 37.69 37.58
CA MET A 99 6.97 37.41 38.57
C MET A 99 7.54 37.46 39.99
N ARG A 100 8.73 36.89 40.20
CA ARG A 100 9.43 36.97 41.48
C ARG A 100 9.73 38.41 41.85
N GLU A 101 10.32 39.21 40.96
CA GLU A 101 10.62 40.62 41.21
C GLU A 101 9.37 41.43 41.55
N GLN A 102 8.25 41.18 40.87
CA GLN A 102 6.98 41.83 41.16
C GLN A 102 6.46 41.45 42.55
N LYS A 103 6.51 40.16 42.91
CA LYS A 103 6.09 39.67 44.22
C LYS A 103 7.00 40.18 45.33
N GLU A 104 8.30 40.30 45.08
CA GLU A 104 9.27 40.80 46.05
C GLU A 104 9.04 42.30 46.35
N LYS A 105 8.66 43.09 45.34
CA LYS A 105 8.19 44.48 45.53
C LYS A 105 6.89 44.55 46.33
N GLU A 106 5.90 43.72 45.97
CA GLU A 106 4.61 43.67 46.68
C GLU A 106 4.80 43.28 48.15
N ILE A 107 5.69 42.32 48.44
CA ILE A 107 6.05 41.93 49.82
C ILE A 107 6.68 43.11 50.56
N GLN A 108 7.60 43.85 49.92
CA GLN A 108 8.22 45.02 50.55
C GLN A 108 7.19 46.10 50.88
N GLU A 109 6.31 46.44 49.94
CA GLU A 109 5.25 47.43 50.12
C GLU A 109 4.29 47.03 51.25
N LEU A 110 3.83 45.77 51.25
CA LEU A 110 2.94 45.25 52.30
C LEU A 110 3.63 45.18 53.67
N SER A 111 4.93 44.85 53.71
CA SER A 111 5.69 44.83 54.96
C SER A 111 5.81 46.23 55.55
N MET A 112 6.07 47.25 54.72
CA MET A 112 6.09 48.64 55.17
C MET A 112 4.73 49.09 55.71
N GLN A 113 3.64 48.75 55.01
CA GLN A 113 2.28 49.07 55.46
C GLN A 113 1.93 48.35 56.78
N MET A 114 2.35 47.10 56.93
CA MET A 114 2.13 46.32 58.16
C MET A 114 2.87 46.94 59.35
N ASP A 115 4.13 47.35 59.16
CA ASP A 115 4.91 48.03 60.21
C ASP A 115 4.27 49.36 60.61
N GLU A 116 3.78 50.13 59.64
CA GLU A 116 3.11 51.41 59.88
C GLU A 116 1.78 51.23 60.62
N LEU A 117 0.94 50.28 60.18
CA LEU A 117 -0.28 49.92 60.88
C LEU A 117 -0.04 49.34 62.28
N SER A 118 1.06 48.61 62.48
CA SER A 118 1.45 48.11 63.80
C SER A 118 1.76 49.26 64.75
N LYS A 119 2.53 50.26 64.29
CA LYS A 119 2.82 51.47 65.08
C LYS A 119 1.54 52.21 65.45
N VAL A 120 0.66 52.45 64.48
CA VAL A 120 -0.65 53.10 64.73
C VAL A 120 -1.48 52.29 65.72
N LYS A 121 -1.53 50.97 65.58
CA LYS A 121 -2.24 50.09 66.51
C LYS A 121 -1.69 50.20 67.94
N ASP A 122 -0.37 50.22 68.10
CA ASP A 122 0.28 50.31 69.41
C ASP A 122 0.07 51.69 70.05
N GLU A 123 0.13 52.77 69.26
CA GLU A 123 -0.23 54.13 69.69
C GLU A 123 -1.70 54.21 70.13
N MET A 124 -2.60 53.66 69.33
CA MET A 124 -4.04 53.69 69.56
C MET A 124 -4.44 52.82 70.76
N LYS A 125 -3.74 51.69 70.99
CA LYS A 125 -3.84 50.92 72.22
C LYS A 125 -3.37 51.72 73.44
N ALA A 126 -2.23 52.39 73.35
CA ALA A 126 -1.73 53.20 74.45
C ALA A 126 -2.68 54.36 74.80
N ILE A 127 -3.34 54.96 73.80
CA ILE A 127 -4.39 55.97 73.99
C ILE A 127 -5.66 55.35 74.59
N LEU A 128 -6.08 54.18 74.10
CA LEU A 128 -7.26 53.48 74.59
C LEU A 128 -7.08 53.05 76.04
N ASP A 129 -5.94 52.47 76.42
CA ASP A 129 -5.61 52.10 77.80
C ASP A 129 -5.58 53.33 78.73
N LYS A 130 -5.26 54.50 78.20
CA LYS A 130 -5.32 55.79 78.93
C LYS A 130 -6.74 56.34 79.09
N ASN A 131 -7.60 56.10 78.10
CA ASN A 131 -8.96 56.65 78.01
C ASN A 131 -10.05 55.68 78.46
N LEU A 132 -9.73 54.42 78.74
CA LEU A 132 -10.61 53.40 79.31
C LEU A 132 -10.96 53.64 80.79
N SER A 133 -10.75 54.87 81.30
CA SER A 133 -11.32 55.34 82.55
C SER A 133 -12.85 55.49 82.39
N ASP A 134 -13.55 54.41 82.73
CA ASP A 134 -14.95 54.30 83.20
C ASP A 134 -16.17 54.69 82.35
N ASP A 135 -16.06 55.37 81.19
CA ASP A 135 -17.27 55.93 80.54
C ASP A 135 -17.83 55.21 79.29
N PHE A 136 -17.21 54.14 78.75
CA PHE A 136 -17.58 53.58 77.43
C PHE A 136 -18.03 52.10 77.45
N ASN A 137 -19.22 51.83 78.00
CA ASN A 137 -19.83 50.50 78.01
C ASN A 137 -20.33 50.00 76.62
N GLU A 138 -20.54 50.90 75.65
CA GLU A 138 -21.05 50.58 74.31
C GLU A 138 -20.02 49.88 73.39
N ILE A 139 -18.72 50.00 73.70
CA ILE A 139 -17.62 49.40 72.93
C ILE A 139 -17.71 47.87 72.97
N GLY A 140 -18.12 47.30 74.10
CA GLY A 140 -18.28 45.85 74.26
C GLY A 140 -19.33 45.27 73.30
N ASP A 141 -20.43 45.97 73.08
CA ASP A 141 -21.48 45.51 72.17
C ASP A 141 -21.08 45.69 70.70
N LEU A 142 -20.30 46.73 70.39
CA LEU A 142 -19.72 46.93 69.05
C LEU A 142 -18.72 45.81 68.70
N LEU A 143 -17.90 45.38 69.66
CA LEU A 143 -16.98 44.26 69.52
C LEU A 143 -17.71 42.93 69.28
N LYS A 144 -18.76 42.62 70.05
CA LYS A 144 -19.60 41.42 69.83
C LYS A 144 -20.27 41.41 68.45
N ARG A 145 -20.72 42.57 67.97
CA ARG A 145 -21.30 42.70 66.63
C ARG A 145 -20.24 42.46 65.55
N TYR A 146 -19.03 43.00 65.73
CA TYR A 146 -17.90 42.75 64.83
C TYR A 146 -17.54 41.26 64.79
N GLU A 147 -17.49 40.59 65.94
CA GLU A 147 -17.23 39.14 66.00
C GLU A 147 -18.28 38.34 65.25
N THR A 148 -19.57 38.67 65.44
CA THR A 148 -20.68 38.04 64.70
C THR A 148 -20.55 38.27 63.19
N LEU A 149 -20.22 39.49 62.76
CA LEU A 149 -20.05 39.81 61.35
C LEU A 149 -18.85 39.09 60.73
N LYS A 150 -17.75 38.99 61.48
CA LYS A 150 -16.55 38.25 61.08
C LYS A 150 -16.83 36.76 60.93
N ALA A 151 -17.60 36.17 61.84
CA ALA A 151 -18.05 34.78 61.74
C ALA A 151 -18.90 34.56 60.48
N HIS A 152 -19.90 35.41 60.24
CA HIS A 152 -20.72 35.32 59.02
C HIS A 152 -19.93 35.52 57.73
N HIS A 153 -18.95 36.43 57.71
CA HIS A 153 -18.09 36.63 56.55
C HIS A 153 -17.27 35.38 56.24
N LYS A 154 -16.71 34.74 57.29
CA LYS A 154 -15.99 33.48 57.15
C LYS A 154 -16.88 32.36 56.61
N ASP A 155 -18.08 32.20 57.16
CA ASP A 155 -19.03 31.18 56.68
C ASP A 155 -19.39 31.40 55.21
N LEU A 156 -19.57 32.66 54.79
CA LEU A 156 -19.87 33.00 53.41
C LEU A 156 -18.67 32.70 52.48
N GLN A 157 -17.45 32.99 52.94
CA GLN A 157 -16.22 32.70 52.21
C GLN A 157 -16.01 31.18 52.05
N ASP A 158 -16.23 30.40 53.11
CA ASP A 158 -16.13 28.94 53.08
C ASP A 158 -17.19 28.34 52.15
N ARG A 159 -18.42 28.89 52.15
CA ARG A 159 -19.47 28.47 51.22
C ARG A 159 -19.13 28.82 49.77
N ALA A 160 -18.56 30.00 49.52
CA ALA A 160 -18.11 30.39 48.19
C ALA A 160 -17.01 29.46 47.68
N ALA A 161 -16.01 29.15 48.50
CA ALA A 161 -14.95 28.20 48.16
C ALA A 161 -15.50 26.81 47.82
N LYS A 162 -16.48 26.34 48.61
CA LYS A 162 -17.13 25.04 48.36
C LYS A 162 -17.91 25.02 47.05
N VAL A 163 -18.63 26.11 46.72
CA VAL A 163 -19.35 26.22 45.45
C VAL A 163 -18.39 26.23 44.27
N VAL A 164 -17.26 26.92 44.37
CA VAL A 164 -16.23 26.92 43.32
C VAL A 164 -15.68 25.51 43.10
N SER A 165 -15.30 24.81 44.18
CA SER A 165 -14.82 23.42 44.09
C SER A 165 -15.83 22.50 43.40
N LEU A 166 -17.10 22.56 43.82
CA LEU A 166 -18.16 21.74 43.19
C LEU A 166 -18.37 22.10 41.71
N ASN A 167 -18.24 23.39 41.35
CA ASN A 167 -18.36 23.80 39.95
C ASN A 167 -17.22 23.24 39.10
N ASP A 168 -16.00 23.23 39.63
CA ASP A 168 -14.84 22.65 38.95
C ASP A 168 -14.98 21.13 38.84
N ASP A 169 -15.49 20.45 39.86
CA ASP A 169 -15.80 19.00 39.80
C ASP A 169 -16.82 18.69 38.69
N TYR A 170 -17.94 19.44 38.62
CA TYR A 170 -18.93 19.26 37.57
C TYR A 170 -18.40 19.58 36.17
N ARG A 171 -17.51 20.58 36.04
CA ARG A 171 -16.85 20.88 34.76
C ARG A 171 -15.95 19.73 34.32
N ASN A 172 -15.19 19.15 35.25
CA ASN A 172 -14.32 18.02 34.97
C ASN A 172 -15.13 16.78 34.56
N GLU A 173 -16.22 16.49 35.27
CA GLU A 173 -17.12 15.38 34.95
C GLU A 173 -17.76 15.55 33.56
N LEU A 174 -18.25 16.76 33.26
CA LEU A 174 -18.81 17.07 31.94
C LEU A 174 -17.75 16.90 30.83
N GLN A 175 -16.52 17.36 31.05
CA GLN A 175 -15.44 17.22 30.08
C GLN A 175 -15.06 15.76 29.86
N ALA A 176 -15.03 14.95 30.91
CA ALA A 176 -14.79 13.51 30.82
C ALA A 176 -15.89 12.81 30.00
N TYR A 177 -17.16 13.11 30.30
CA TYR A 177 -18.30 12.56 29.56
C TYR A 177 -18.29 12.96 28.08
N MET A 178 -17.95 14.22 27.77
CA MET A 178 -17.81 14.68 26.39
C MET A 178 -16.70 13.94 25.64
N LYS A 179 -15.55 13.71 26.30
CA LYS A 179 -14.43 12.96 25.71
C LYS A 179 -14.82 11.51 25.44
N GLU A 180 -15.45 10.84 26.39
CA GLU A 180 -15.96 9.47 26.18
C GLU A 180 -16.98 9.39 25.04
N GLY A 181 -17.87 10.38 24.93
CA GLY A 181 -18.81 10.51 23.83
C GLY A 181 -18.12 10.71 22.46
N GLN A 182 -17.00 11.43 22.42
CA GLN A 182 -16.19 11.57 21.20
C GLN A 182 -15.47 10.26 20.85
N ASP A 183 -14.89 9.59 21.84
CA ASP A 183 -14.17 8.32 21.65
C ASP A 183 -15.10 7.21 21.16
N THR A 184 -16.32 7.13 21.69
CA THR A 184 -17.35 6.18 21.24
C THR A 184 -17.81 6.46 19.80
N LYS A 185 -18.01 7.74 19.43
CA LYS A 185 -18.29 8.12 18.04
C LYS A 185 -17.16 7.73 17.09
N LEU A 186 -15.90 7.94 17.49
CA LEU A 186 -14.75 7.55 16.68
C LEU A 186 -14.67 6.03 16.49
N LYS A 187 -14.92 5.25 17.56
CA LYS A 187 -15.02 3.78 17.46
C LYS A 187 -16.10 3.35 16.48
N GLY A 188 -17.31 3.91 16.59
CA GLY A 188 -18.40 3.61 15.67
C GLY A 188 -18.08 3.99 14.21
N HIS A 189 -17.40 5.13 13.99
CA HIS A 189 -16.97 5.52 12.65
C HIS A 189 -15.94 4.55 12.04
N ASN A 190 -14.97 4.12 12.85
CA ASN A 190 -13.99 3.11 12.44
C ASN A 190 -14.64 1.76 12.12
N GLU A 191 -15.62 1.33 12.93
CA GLU A 191 -16.39 0.11 12.67
C GLU A 191 -17.19 0.21 11.36
N ILE A 192 -17.84 1.35 11.10
CA ILE A 192 -18.55 1.59 9.84
C ILE A 192 -17.58 1.49 8.65
N ALA A 193 -16.40 2.13 8.74
CA ALA A 193 -15.41 2.08 7.67
C ALA A 193 -14.90 0.65 7.41
N MET A 194 -14.68 -0.13 8.48
CA MET A 194 -14.31 -1.54 8.36
C MET A 194 -15.42 -2.37 7.70
N LEU A 195 -16.67 -2.18 8.13
CA LEU A 195 -17.81 -2.88 7.55
C LEU A 195 -18.00 -2.52 6.07
N GLN A 196 -17.86 -1.24 5.71
CA GLN A 196 -17.90 -0.78 4.32
C GLN A 196 -16.83 -1.45 3.47
N LYS A 197 -15.59 -1.50 3.95
CA LYS A 197 -14.50 -2.19 3.25
C LYS A 197 -14.81 -3.67 3.03
N THR A 198 -15.27 -4.38 4.07
CA THR A 198 -15.61 -5.80 3.92
C THR A 198 -16.78 -6.02 2.96
N LEU A 199 -17.75 -5.11 2.93
CA LEU A 199 -18.88 -5.17 2.01
C LEU A 199 -18.41 -4.98 0.57
N GLU A 200 -17.53 -4.01 0.31
CA GLU A 200 -16.93 -3.79 -1.01
C GLU A 200 -16.13 -5.01 -1.49
N GLU A 201 -15.37 -5.66 -0.59
CA GLU A 201 -14.66 -6.92 -0.89
C GLU A 201 -15.63 -8.03 -1.30
N TYR A 202 -16.69 -8.28 -0.53
CA TYR A 202 -17.69 -9.30 -0.89
C TYR A 202 -18.45 -8.96 -2.18
N GLN A 203 -18.72 -7.69 -2.45
CA GLN A 203 -19.35 -7.25 -3.70
C GLN A 203 -18.44 -7.53 -4.90
N LEU A 204 -17.15 -7.26 -4.77
CA LEU A 204 -16.17 -7.57 -5.82
C LEU A 204 -16.10 -9.07 -6.08
N ASP A 205 -16.01 -9.88 -5.04
CA ASP A 205 -15.97 -11.34 -5.16
C ASP A 205 -17.24 -11.89 -5.83
N SER A 206 -18.41 -11.37 -5.44
CA SER A 206 -19.69 -11.73 -6.05
C SER A 206 -19.75 -11.35 -7.53
N LEU A 207 -19.18 -10.20 -7.90
CA LEU A 207 -19.13 -9.75 -9.30
C LEU A 207 -18.23 -10.69 -10.12
N VAL A 208 -17.04 -11.00 -9.63
CA VAL A 208 -16.09 -11.91 -10.30
C VAL A 208 -16.70 -13.30 -10.46
N ALA A 209 -17.31 -13.86 -9.42
CA ALA A 209 -18.00 -15.14 -9.48
C ALA A 209 -19.18 -15.10 -10.48
N GLY A 210 -19.92 -13.98 -10.50
CA GLY A 210 -20.99 -13.73 -11.47
C GLY A 210 -20.51 -13.78 -12.92
N SER A 211 -19.43 -13.06 -13.24
CA SER A 211 -18.83 -13.05 -14.58
C SER A 211 -18.26 -14.40 -14.98
N SER A 212 -17.62 -15.12 -14.05
CA SER A 212 -17.13 -16.48 -14.32
C SER A 212 -18.29 -17.44 -14.63
N ARG A 213 -19.40 -17.35 -13.88
CA ARG A 213 -20.59 -18.16 -14.13
C ARG A 213 -21.20 -17.85 -15.49
N GLU A 214 -21.28 -16.57 -15.86
CA GLU A 214 -21.82 -16.15 -17.16
C GLU A 214 -20.98 -16.69 -18.31
N ARG A 215 -19.64 -16.60 -18.22
CA ARG A 215 -18.74 -17.21 -19.19
C ARG A 215 -18.94 -18.71 -19.34
N MET A 216 -19.07 -19.44 -18.22
CA MET A 216 -19.32 -20.89 -18.26
C MET A 216 -20.67 -21.23 -18.91
N LEU A 217 -21.70 -20.40 -18.69
CA LEU A 217 -23.00 -20.59 -19.33
C LEU A 217 -22.95 -20.33 -20.83
N GLU A 218 -22.23 -19.29 -21.25
CA GLU A 218 -22.02 -18.96 -22.67
C GLU A 218 -21.27 -20.09 -23.38
N GLU A 219 -20.14 -20.56 -22.82
CA GLU A 219 -19.40 -21.70 -23.35
C GLU A 219 -20.27 -22.98 -23.41
N GLY A 220 -21.11 -23.20 -22.39
CA GLY A 220 -22.06 -24.31 -22.36
C GLY A 220 -23.10 -24.22 -23.47
N ALA A 221 -23.67 -23.02 -23.69
CA ALA A 221 -24.64 -22.77 -24.74
C ALA A 221 -24.03 -22.94 -26.13
N GLU A 222 -22.79 -22.48 -26.34
CA GLU A 222 -22.05 -22.69 -27.59
C GLU A 222 -21.85 -24.17 -27.89
N ARG A 223 -21.43 -24.98 -26.91
CA ARG A 223 -21.26 -26.43 -27.09
C ARG A 223 -22.58 -27.14 -27.39
N VAL A 224 -23.67 -26.75 -26.72
CA VAL A 224 -25.01 -27.31 -26.99
C VAL A 224 -25.46 -26.96 -28.41
N LEU A 225 -25.22 -25.72 -28.85
CA LEU A 225 -25.51 -25.29 -30.22
C LEU A 225 -24.67 -26.06 -31.24
N GLU A 226 -23.38 -26.23 -31.01
CA GLU A 226 -22.48 -27.00 -31.88
C GLU A 226 -22.93 -28.45 -31.99
N TYR A 227 -23.23 -29.09 -30.85
CA TYR A 227 -23.78 -30.43 -30.81
C TYR A 227 -25.10 -30.52 -31.60
N GLY A 228 -26.01 -29.56 -31.41
CA GLY A 228 -27.26 -29.49 -32.18
C GLY A 228 -27.04 -29.37 -33.69
N LYS A 229 -26.05 -28.56 -34.11
CA LYS A 229 -25.65 -28.45 -35.54
C LYS A 229 -25.11 -29.77 -36.06
N CYS A 230 -24.26 -30.47 -35.30
CA CYS A 230 -23.77 -31.80 -35.68
C CYS A 230 -24.94 -32.79 -35.88
N LEU A 231 -25.90 -32.81 -34.96
CA LEU A 231 -27.10 -33.64 -35.08
C LEU A 231 -27.92 -33.32 -36.32
N MET A 232 -28.12 -32.04 -36.64
CA MET A 232 -28.81 -31.62 -37.86
C MET A 232 -28.08 -32.09 -39.12
N VAL A 233 -26.76 -31.97 -39.17
CA VAL A 233 -25.94 -32.43 -40.31
C VAL A 233 -26.05 -33.95 -40.46
N ILE A 234 -25.94 -34.69 -39.36
CA ILE A 234 -26.09 -36.16 -39.37
C ILE A 234 -27.46 -36.54 -39.91
N ASN A 235 -28.53 -35.94 -39.39
CA ASN A 235 -29.89 -36.25 -39.84
C ASN A 235 -30.07 -35.92 -41.34
N ASN A 236 -29.60 -34.75 -41.78
CA ASN A 236 -29.66 -34.35 -43.20
C ASN A 236 -28.88 -35.32 -44.12
N LEU A 237 -27.69 -35.75 -43.71
CA LEU A 237 -26.90 -36.74 -44.47
C LEU A 237 -27.57 -38.10 -44.50
N TYR A 238 -28.16 -38.53 -43.38
CA TYR A 238 -28.90 -39.78 -43.27
C TYR A 238 -30.13 -39.79 -44.19
N GLU A 239 -30.95 -38.72 -44.18
CA GLU A 239 -32.09 -38.60 -45.10
C GLU A 239 -31.66 -38.60 -46.57
N ARG A 240 -30.53 -37.97 -46.90
CA ARG A 240 -29.97 -37.98 -48.25
C ARG A 240 -29.47 -39.36 -48.67
N ALA A 241 -28.81 -40.10 -47.78
CA ALA A 241 -28.38 -41.48 -48.04
C ALA A 241 -29.59 -42.40 -48.22
N ARG A 242 -30.59 -42.26 -47.34
CA ARG A 242 -31.84 -43.03 -47.37
C ARG A 242 -32.65 -42.79 -48.64
N SER A 243 -32.78 -41.54 -49.08
CA SER A 243 -33.54 -41.20 -50.31
C SER A 243 -32.88 -41.68 -51.60
N LYS A 244 -31.54 -41.80 -51.63
CA LYS A 244 -30.79 -42.30 -52.79
C LYS A 244 -30.55 -43.81 -52.77
N SER A 245 -30.77 -44.46 -51.64
CA SER A 245 -30.68 -45.91 -51.53
C SER A 245 -31.85 -46.59 -52.24
N LYS A 246 -31.59 -47.66 -52.99
CA LYS A 246 -32.63 -48.47 -53.65
C LYS A 246 -33.45 -49.30 -52.65
N MET A 247 -32.96 -49.48 -51.41
CA MET A 247 -33.68 -50.18 -50.34
C MET A 247 -34.40 -49.17 -49.44
N LYS A 248 -35.73 -49.30 -49.29
CA LYS A 248 -36.51 -48.47 -48.35
C LYS A 248 -36.18 -48.85 -46.91
N GLN A 249 -35.24 -48.14 -46.29
CA GLN A 249 -34.94 -48.32 -44.88
C GLN A 249 -35.96 -47.61 -43.98
N VAL A 250 -36.22 -48.19 -42.81
CA VAL A 250 -37.05 -47.60 -41.75
C VAL A 250 -36.31 -46.40 -41.15
N PHE A 251 -37.05 -45.32 -40.85
CA PHE A 251 -36.49 -44.16 -40.19
C PHE A 251 -36.05 -44.52 -38.76
N THR A 252 -34.83 -44.17 -38.38
CA THR A 252 -34.35 -44.25 -37.00
C THR A 252 -34.00 -42.85 -36.48
N SER A 253 -34.36 -42.60 -35.22
CA SER A 253 -33.98 -41.38 -34.49
C SER A 253 -32.66 -41.55 -33.74
N ASP A 254 -32.09 -42.75 -33.68
CA ASP A 254 -30.81 -42.96 -33.03
C ASP A 254 -29.65 -42.48 -33.92
N THR A 255 -28.92 -41.50 -33.42
CA THR A 255 -27.77 -40.87 -34.08
C THR A 255 -26.66 -41.87 -34.41
N ALA A 256 -26.43 -42.89 -33.58
CA ALA A 256 -25.39 -43.89 -33.81
C ALA A 256 -25.77 -44.82 -34.97
N GLU A 257 -27.03 -45.22 -35.05
CA GLU A 257 -27.57 -45.96 -36.20
C GLU A 257 -27.55 -45.11 -37.48
N GLN A 258 -27.94 -43.83 -37.42
CA GLN A 258 -27.87 -42.92 -38.57
C GLN A 258 -26.45 -42.83 -39.14
N LEU A 259 -25.44 -42.67 -38.27
CA LEU A 259 -24.03 -42.61 -38.68
C LEU A 259 -23.53 -43.91 -39.31
N LYS A 260 -23.91 -45.09 -38.76
CA LYS A 260 -23.57 -46.39 -39.37
C LYS A 260 -24.13 -46.49 -40.79
N MET A 261 -25.38 -46.09 -40.99
CA MET A 261 -26.00 -46.14 -42.31
C MET A 261 -25.35 -45.18 -43.31
N ILE A 262 -25.01 -43.96 -42.87
CA ILE A 262 -24.25 -43.01 -43.68
C ILE A 262 -22.89 -43.62 -44.07
N GLN A 263 -22.20 -44.25 -43.12
CA GLN A 263 -20.89 -44.88 -43.36
C GLN A 263 -20.97 -46.00 -44.40
N GLU A 264 -21.94 -46.91 -44.29
CA GLU A 264 -22.17 -47.99 -45.27
C GLU A 264 -22.45 -47.42 -46.66
N PHE A 265 -23.35 -46.43 -46.76
CA PHE A 265 -23.68 -45.79 -48.03
C PHE A 265 -22.47 -45.09 -48.68
N VAL A 266 -21.65 -44.39 -47.90
CA VAL A 266 -20.42 -43.73 -48.41
C VAL A 266 -19.38 -44.76 -48.83
N ARG A 267 -19.25 -45.89 -48.12
CA ARG A 267 -18.36 -47.01 -48.50
C ARG A 267 -18.79 -47.61 -49.83
N ASP A 268 -20.09 -47.85 -50.02
CA ASP A 268 -20.65 -48.39 -51.26
C ASP A 268 -20.40 -47.44 -52.44
N LEU A 269 -20.66 -46.14 -52.26
CA LEU A 269 -20.34 -45.13 -53.28
C LEU A 269 -18.84 -45.09 -53.60
N SER A 270 -17.98 -45.17 -52.59
CA SER A 270 -16.53 -45.19 -52.79
C SER A 270 -16.07 -46.43 -53.56
N TYR A 271 -16.65 -47.60 -53.26
CA TYR A 271 -16.40 -48.84 -53.98
C TYR A 271 -16.85 -48.72 -55.45
N ILE A 272 -18.04 -48.17 -55.71
CA ILE A 272 -18.55 -47.94 -57.07
C ILE A 272 -17.61 -46.99 -57.84
N VAL A 273 -17.19 -45.88 -57.23
CA VAL A 273 -16.26 -44.93 -57.87
C VAL A 273 -14.91 -45.59 -58.18
N GLN A 274 -14.38 -46.41 -57.28
CA GLN A 274 -13.14 -47.17 -57.52
C GLN A 274 -13.29 -48.23 -58.62
N MET A 275 -14.44 -48.89 -58.71
CA MET A 275 -14.73 -49.83 -59.79
C MET A 275 -14.82 -49.10 -61.14
N VAL A 276 -15.50 -47.94 -61.17
CA VAL A 276 -15.63 -47.11 -62.37
C VAL A 276 -14.27 -46.54 -62.80
N SER A 277 -13.44 -46.06 -61.89
CA SER A 277 -12.10 -45.52 -62.23
C SER A 277 -11.14 -46.61 -62.71
N LYS A 278 -11.23 -47.83 -62.17
CA LYS A 278 -10.50 -49.00 -62.70
C LYS A 278 -10.99 -49.40 -64.09
N SER A 279 -12.29 -49.26 -64.37
CA SER A 279 -12.85 -49.52 -65.71
C SER A 279 -12.54 -48.41 -66.73
N SER A 280 -12.33 -47.17 -66.28
CA SER A 280 -12.02 -46.02 -67.15
C SER A 280 -10.53 -45.84 -67.46
N ASN A 281 -9.65 -46.70 -66.91
CA ASN A 281 -8.21 -46.65 -67.16
C ASN A 281 -7.69 -47.99 -67.71
N PRO A 282 -7.91 -48.30 -69.01
CA PRO A 282 -7.27 -49.42 -69.66
C PRO A 282 -5.86 -49.02 -70.13
N ALA A 283 -4.85 -49.75 -69.65
CA ALA A 283 -3.53 -49.92 -70.28
C ALA A 283 -2.76 -48.66 -70.75
N GLY A 284 -1.99 -48.06 -69.85
CA GLY A 284 -0.75 -47.35 -70.20
C GLY A 284 0.48 -48.24 -69.97
N SER A 285 0.73 -49.24 -70.82
CA SER A 285 2.03 -49.94 -70.87
C SER A 285 2.19 -50.69 -72.20
N GLY A 286 3.06 -50.20 -73.09
CA GLY A 286 3.38 -50.91 -74.35
C GLY A 286 4.29 -50.18 -75.34
N GLN A 287 5.57 -50.05 -74.99
CA GLN A 287 6.75 -50.15 -75.87
C GLN A 287 6.81 -49.38 -77.21
N GLY A 288 7.64 -48.33 -77.25
CA GLY A 288 8.31 -47.90 -78.48
C GLY A 288 9.62 -48.64 -78.68
N LYS A 289 9.76 -49.41 -79.77
CA LYS A 289 11.03 -49.88 -80.34
C LYS A 289 10.94 -49.91 -81.88
N THR A 290 11.75 -49.06 -82.51
CA THR A 290 12.64 -49.35 -83.66
C THR A 290 12.17 -50.37 -84.72
N ASN A 291 11.76 -49.92 -85.90
CA ASN A 291 12.55 -49.76 -87.14
C ASN A 291 11.65 -49.22 -88.25
#